data_AF-A0AAJ6NB52-F1
#
_entry.id   AF-A0AAJ6NB52-F1
#
_cell.length_a   1.000
_cell.length_b   1.000
_cell.length_c   1.000
_cell.angle_alpha   90.00
_cell.angle_beta   90.00
_cell.angle_gamma   90.00
#
_symmetry.space_group_name_H-M   'P 1'
#
loop_
_entity.id
_entity.type
_entity.pdbx_description
1 polymer ?
#
loop_
_entity_poly.entity_id
_entity_poly.type
_entity_poly.pdbx_seq_one_letter_code
_entity_poly.pdbx_strand_id
1 'polypeptide(L)'
;MKRNLIILIIYSLLLFCSEILYRHFFGIPNIYRYGETFLIIFIILSLFFFAKYRFTQVMIGMFFALSVIANNLHYAVYEGWITSRNYLLMFTEIIEITNASITMLDKIVIPMIWGG
;
A
#
# COMPACT_ATOMS: atom_id res chain seq x y z
N MET A 1 35.42 10.85 -3.96
CA MET A 1 34.41 10.84 -2.87
C MET A 1 33.44 12.02 -2.94
N LYS A 2 33.91 13.28 -2.99
CA LYS A 2 33.04 14.47 -3.06
C LYS A 2 31.99 14.42 -4.19
N ARG A 3 32.40 13.99 -5.40
CA ARG A 3 31.49 13.84 -6.56
C ARG A 3 30.36 12.83 -6.33
N ASN A 4 30.67 11.69 -5.73
CA ASN A 4 29.67 10.64 -5.46
C ASN A 4 28.67 11.11 -4.39
N LEU A 5 29.14 11.87 -3.40
CA LEU A 5 28.29 12.45 -2.36
C LEU A 5 27.34 13.50 -2.96
N ILE A 6 27.82 14.35 -3.87
CA ILE A 6 26.97 15.30 -4.61
C ILE A 6 25.91 14.55 -5.43
N ILE A 7 26.31 13.50 -6.14
CA ILE A 7 25.41 12.67 -6.95
C ILE A 7 24.31 12.07 -6.06
N LEU A 8 24.67 11.49 -4.90
CA LEU A 8 23.70 10.94 -3.95
C LEU A 8 22.72 12.01 -3.46
N ILE A 9 23.19 13.18 -3.06
CA ILE A 9 22.32 14.27 -2.61
C ILE A 9 21.35 14.70 -3.71
N ILE A 10 21.81 14.86 -4.95
CA ILE A 10 20.97 15.26 -6.08
C ILE A 10 19.89 14.20 -6.36
N TYR A 11 20.26 12.92 -6.43
CA TYR A 11 19.28 11.86 -6.69
C TYR A 11 18.30 11.68 -5.52
N SER A 12 18.75 11.83 -4.28
CA SER A 12 17.87 11.80 -3.11
C SER A 12 16.91 12.98 -3.09
N LEU A 13 17.36 14.18 -3.47
CA LEU A 13 16.46 15.35 -3.62
C LEU A 13 15.44 15.12 -4.74
N LEU A 14 15.87 14.56 -5.88
CA LEU A 14 14.97 14.28 -7.00
C LEU A 14 13.88 13.28 -6.60
N LEU A 15 14.25 12.19 -5.91
CA LEU A 15 13.29 11.19 -5.44
C LEU A 15 12.38 11.74 -4.33
N PHE A 16 12.91 12.58 -3.45
CA PHE A 16 12.12 13.24 -2.43
C PHE A 16 11.09 14.22 -3.02
N CYS A 17 11.49 15.05 -3.98
CA CYS A 17 10.56 15.89 -4.74
C CYS A 17 9.52 15.05 -5.50
N SER A 18 9.94 13.93 -6.09
CA SER A 18 9.02 12.99 -6.74
C SER A 18 8.00 12.43 -5.76
N GLU A 19 8.38 12.11 -4.51
CA GLU A 19 7.44 11.62 -3.50
C GLU A 19 6.43 12.70 -3.10
N ILE A 20 6.87 13.96 -2.94
CA ILE A 20 5.97 15.09 -2.66
C ILE A 20 4.96 15.27 -3.80
N LEU A 21 5.43 15.27 -5.05
CA LEU A 21 4.56 15.39 -6.22
C LEU A 21 3.60 14.21 -6.33
N TYR A 22 4.09 12.99 -6.11
CA TYR A 22 3.25 11.80 -6.11
C TYR A 22 2.13 11.91 -5.07
N ARG A 23 2.45 12.29 -3.83
CA ARG A 23 1.42 12.49 -2.79
C ARG A 23 0.42 13.58 -3.16
N HIS A 24 0.89 14.67 -3.76
CA HIS A 24 0.03 15.77 -4.23
C HIS A 24 -0.94 15.35 -5.33
N PHE A 25 -0.46 14.65 -6.37
CA PHE A 25 -1.30 14.23 -7.51
C PHE A 25 -2.31 13.14 -7.15
N PHE A 26 -1.95 12.23 -6.24
CA PHE A 26 -2.81 11.11 -5.85
C PHE A 26 -3.66 11.39 -4.60
N GLY A 27 -3.64 12.62 -4.08
CA GLY A 27 -4.45 13.01 -2.91
C GLY A 27 -4.06 12.27 -1.62
N ILE A 28 -2.82 11.77 -1.54
CA ILE A 28 -2.32 11.02 -0.37
C ILE A 28 -1.93 12.03 0.72
N PRO A 29 -2.13 11.72 2.02
CA PRO A 29 -1.69 12.57 3.10
C PRO A 29 -0.23 13.03 2.95
N ASN A 30 -0.02 14.30 3.24
CA ASN A 30 1.28 14.94 3.08
C ASN A 30 2.30 14.39 4.08
N ILE A 31 3.59 14.57 3.80
CA ILE A 31 4.66 14.02 4.63
C ILE A 31 4.68 14.74 5.99
N TYR A 32 4.50 13.99 7.08
CA TYR A 32 4.54 14.55 8.44
C TYR A 32 5.97 14.93 8.88
N ARG A 33 6.99 14.17 8.47
CA ARG A 33 8.39 14.35 8.87
C ARG A 33 9.34 14.37 7.68
N TYR A 34 9.38 15.50 6.98
CA TYR A 34 10.18 15.72 5.78
C TYR A 34 11.66 15.32 5.93
N GLY A 35 12.29 15.66 7.05
CA GLY A 35 13.70 15.34 7.30
C GLY A 35 13.98 13.85 7.42
N GLU A 36 13.10 13.10 8.09
CA GLU A 36 13.24 11.65 8.24
C GLU A 36 13.04 10.93 6.90
N THR A 37 12.03 11.33 6.12
CA THR A 37 11.79 10.77 4.79
C THR A 37 12.97 10.99 3.86
N PHE A 38 13.54 12.21 3.84
CA PHE A 38 14.74 12.51 3.06
C PHE A 38 15.93 11.65 3.49
N LEU A 39 16.17 11.51 4.80
CA LEU A 39 17.25 10.67 5.33
C LEU A 39 17.10 9.20 4.94
N ILE A 40 15.89 8.65 5.02
CA ILE A 40 15.62 7.26 4.63
C ILE A 40 15.91 7.06 3.13
N ILE A 41 15.42 7.95 2.27
CA ILE A 41 15.72 7.91 0.83
C ILE A 41 17.23 7.97 0.60
N PHE A 42 17.93 8.88 1.29
CA PHE A 42 19.38 9.04 1.17
C PHE A 42 20.16 7.78 1.59
N ILE A 43 19.77 7.15 2.70
CA ILE A 43 20.40 5.91 3.18
C ILE A 43 20.16 4.77 2.19
N ILE A 44 18.92 4.59 1.71
CA ILE A 44 18.58 3.54 0.75
C ILE A 44 19.34 3.74 -0.56
N LEU A 45 19.43 4.98 -1.07
CA LEU A 45 20.24 5.27 -2.25
C LEU A 45 21.71 5.01 -2.04
N SER A 46 22.24 5.35 -0.86
CA SER A 46 23.63 5.09 -0.53
C SER A 46 23.90 3.59 -0.55
N LEU A 47 23.04 2.78 0.08
CA LEU A 47 23.12 1.32 0.05
C LEU A 47 23.05 0.77 -1.38
N PHE A 48 22.14 1.30 -2.20
CA PHE A 48 21.99 0.90 -3.60
C PHE A 48 23.23 1.25 -4.45
N PHE A 49 23.77 2.45 -4.28
CA PHE A 49 24.93 2.94 -5.02
C PHE A 49 26.22 2.21 -4.65
N PHE A 50 26.41 1.87 -3.37
CA PHE A 50 27.60 1.17 -2.89
C PHE A 50 27.47 -0.36 -2.94
N ALA A 51 26.30 -0.91 -3.30
CA ALA A 51 26.12 -2.35 -3.44
C ALA A 51 27.00 -2.91 -4.57
N LYS A 52 27.90 -3.84 -4.21
CA LYS A 52 28.85 -4.47 -5.14
C LYS A 52 28.17 -5.41 -6.15
N TYR A 53 27.12 -6.12 -5.71
CA TYR A 53 26.46 -7.15 -6.50
C TYR A 53 25.12 -6.68 -7.05
N ARG A 54 24.84 -6.98 -8.32
CA ARG A 54 23.55 -6.68 -8.96
C ARG A 54 22.36 -7.29 -8.22
N PHE A 55 22.52 -8.50 -7.68
CA PHE A 55 21.47 -9.14 -6.89
C PHE A 55 21.08 -8.29 -5.66
N THR A 56 22.07 -7.75 -4.94
CA THR A 56 21.82 -6.86 -3.80
C THR A 56 21.14 -5.56 -4.23
N GLN A 57 21.53 -4.99 -5.36
CA GLN A 57 20.86 -3.80 -5.92
C GLN A 57 19.38 -4.08 -6.23
N VAL A 58 19.08 -5.22 -6.84
CA VAL A 58 17.70 -5.65 -7.12
C VAL A 58 16.91 -5.82 -5.83
N MET A 59 17.48 -6.48 -4.81
CA MET A 59 16.82 -6.65 -3.51
C MET A 59 16.51 -5.30 -2.83
N ILE A 60 17.46 -4.36 -2.83
CA ILE A 60 17.27 -3.01 -2.27
C ILE A 60 16.18 -2.26 -3.04
N GLY A 61 16.19 -2.32 -4.38
CA GLY A 61 15.18 -1.69 -5.22
C GLY A 61 13.78 -2.26 -4.98
N MET A 62 13.66 -3.59 -4.88
CA MET A 62 12.39 -4.25 -4.53
C MET A 62 11.90 -3.84 -3.15
N PHE A 63 12.80 -3.83 -2.15
CA PHE A 63 12.45 -3.41 -0.79
C PHE A 63 11.94 -1.96 -0.76
N PHE A 64 12.61 -1.05 -1.47
CA PHE A 64 12.18 0.33 -1.59
C PHE A 64 10.81 0.44 -2.27
N ALA A 65 10.60 -0.24 -3.39
CA ALA A 65 9.31 -0.23 -4.09
C ALA A 65 8.16 -0.77 -3.20
N LEU A 66 8.40 -1.89 -2.51
CA LEU A 66 7.45 -2.45 -1.55
C LEU A 66 7.15 -1.48 -0.41
N SER A 67 8.16 -0.79 0.13
CA SER A 67 7.94 0.19 1.20
C SER A 67 7.04 1.35 0.78
N VAL A 68 7.15 1.82 -0.47
CA VAL A 68 6.29 2.89 -0.99
C VAL A 68 4.88 2.38 -1.22
N ILE A 69 4.73 1.21 -1.86
CA ILE A 69 3.42 0.63 -2.19
C ILE A 69 2.68 0.22 -0.92
N ALA A 70 3.33 -0.53 -0.02
CA ALA A 70 2.72 -1.03 1.21
C ALA A 70 2.31 0.12 2.14
N ASN A 71 3.11 1.20 2.20
CA ASN A 71 2.74 2.38 2.99
C ASN A 71 1.48 3.05 2.42
N ASN A 72 1.39 3.21 1.10
CA ASN A 72 0.19 3.79 0.48
C ASN A 72 -1.02 2.87 0.58
N LEU A 73 -0.83 1.55 0.42
CA LEU A 73 -1.88 0.56 0.60
C LEU A 73 -2.39 0.55 2.04
N HIS A 74 -1.50 0.67 3.03
CA HIS A 74 -1.87 0.79 4.43
C HIS A 74 -2.80 2.00 4.63
N TYR A 75 -2.42 3.20 4.17
CA TYR A 75 -3.29 4.38 4.27
C TYR A 75 -4.63 4.19 3.52
N ALA A 76 -4.61 3.66 2.30
CA ALA A 76 -5.82 3.44 1.51
C ALA A 76 -6.76 2.39 2.11
N VAL A 77 -6.24 1.32 2.72
CA VAL A 77 -7.02 0.29 3.41
C VAL A 77 -7.61 0.85 4.71
N TYR A 78 -6.87 1.66 5.45
CA TYR A 78 -7.40 2.31 6.66
C TYR A 78 -8.52 3.30 6.33
N GLU A 79 -8.38 4.11 5.27
CA GLU A 79 -9.43 5.04 4.87
C GLU A 79 -10.62 4.36 4.15
N GLY A 80 -10.39 3.27 3.43
CA GLY A 80 -11.39 2.65 2.57
C GLY A 80 -12.04 1.36 3.09
N TRP A 81 -11.43 0.64 4.02
CA TRP A 81 -11.95 -0.64 4.54
C TRP A 81 -12.21 -0.60 6.04
N ILE A 82 -11.26 -0.05 6.81
CA ILE A 82 -11.33 0.00 8.27
C ILE A 82 -12.05 1.28 8.73
N THR A 83 -13.24 1.53 8.19
CA THR A 83 -14.10 2.64 8.63
C THR A 83 -15.35 2.07 9.28
N SER A 84 -15.82 2.68 10.38
CA SER A 84 -17.02 2.21 11.09
C SER A 84 -18.26 2.07 10.18
N ARG A 85 -18.36 2.90 9.13
CA ARG A 85 -19.40 2.82 8.11
C ARG A 85 -19.30 1.55 7.25
N ASN A 86 -18.09 1.16 6.85
CA ASN A 86 -17.86 -0.02 6.03
C ASN A 86 -18.02 -1.31 6.84
N TYR A 87 -17.64 -1.30 8.12
CA TYR A 87 -17.98 -2.39 9.03
C TYR A 87 -19.50 -2.54 9.21
N LEU A 88 -20.22 -1.43 9.40
CA LEU A 88 -21.68 -1.45 9.53
C LEU A 88 -22.33 -2.01 8.25
N LEU A 89 -21.88 -1.55 7.07
CA LEU A 89 -22.33 -2.06 5.77
C LEU A 89 -22.05 -3.56 5.62
N MET A 90 -20.87 -4.03 6.03
CA MET A 90 -20.52 -5.45 5.99
C MET A 90 -21.44 -6.27 6.91
N PHE A 91 -21.74 -5.80 8.11
CA PHE A 91 -22.68 -6.48 9.01
C PHE A 91 -24.12 -6.48 8.45
N THR A 92 -24.57 -5.39 7.84
CA THR A 92 -25.89 -5.34 7.22
C THR A 92 -25.98 -6.28 6.02
N GLU A 93 -24.95 -6.34 5.17
CA GLU A 93 -24.91 -7.27 4.03
C GLU A 93 -24.92 -8.73 4.50
N ILE A 94 -24.16 -9.07 5.55
CA ILE A 94 -24.18 -10.42 6.13
C ILE A 94 -25.58 -10.77 6.65
N ILE A 95 -26.25 -9.85 7.34
CA ILE A 95 -27.62 -10.04 7.84
C ILE A 95 -28.60 -10.19 6.68
N GLU A 96 -28.50 -9.37 5.64
CA GLU A 96 -29.33 -9.46 4.44
C GLU A 96 -29.13 -10.77 3.70
N ILE A 97 -27.90 -11.19 3.48
CA ILE A 97 -27.58 -12.49 2.85
C ILE A 97 -28.11 -13.62 3.71
N THR A 98 -27.98 -13.55 5.04
CA THR A 98 -28.48 -14.59 5.95
C THR A 98 -30.00 -14.67 5.88
N ASN A 99 -30.70 -13.54 5.95
CA ASN A 99 -32.15 -13.49 5.84
C ASN A 99 -32.63 -13.95 4.45
N ALA A 100 -31.97 -13.53 3.38
CA ALA A 100 -32.26 -13.99 2.02
C ALA A 100 -32.03 -15.50 1.88
N SER A 101 -30.93 -16.02 2.44
CA SER A 101 -30.61 -17.46 2.44
C SER A 101 -31.66 -18.28 3.20
N ILE A 102 -32.15 -17.78 4.34
CA ILE A 102 -33.25 -18.41 5.09
C ILE A 102 -34.54 -18.41 4.26
N THR A 103 -34.88 -17.31 3.59
CA THR A 103 -36.09 -17.25 2.75
C THR A 103 -35.99 -18.08 1.46
N MET A 104 -34.78 -18.35 0.99
CA MET A 104 -34.53 -19.24 -0.16
C MET A 104 -34.33 -20.70 0.24
N LEU A 105 -34.29 -21.00 1.55
CA LEU A 105 -34.01 -22.33 2.06
C LEU A 105 -35.05 -23.34 1.54
N ASP A 106 -36.34 -23.01 1.57
CA ASP A 106 -37.40 -23.85 1.00
C ASP A 106 -37.23 -24.09 -0.51
N LYS A 107 -36.73 -23.08 -1.25
CA LYS A 107 -36.51 -23.17 -2.69
C LYS A 107 -35.25 -23.95 -3.08
N ILE A 108 -34.29 -24.10 -2.17
CA ILE A 108 -33.04 -24.84 -2.38
C ILE A 108 -33.16 -26.27 -1.84
N VAL A 109 -33.79 -26.42 -0.68
CA VAL A 109 -33.96 -27.69 0.03
C VAL A 109 -34.88 -28.62 -0.75
N ILE A 110 -36.01 -28.14 -1.28
CA ILE A 110 -36.94 -28.99 -2.05
C ILE A 110 -36.26 -29.63 -3.28
N PRO A 111 -35.57 -28.89 -4.18
CA PRO A 111 -34.79 -29.47 -5.27
C PRO A 111 -33.66 -30.39 -4.83
N MET A 112 -33.02 -30.11 -3.70
CA MET A 112 -31.87 -30.89 -3.21
C MET A 112 -32.26 -32.24 -2.62
N ILE A 113 -33.46 -32.35 -2.02
CA ILE A 113 -33.99 -33.64 -1.50
C ILE A 113 -34.65 -34.45 -2.63
N TRP A 114 -35.25 -33.78 -3.62
CA TRP A 114 -35.92 -34.43 -4.75
C TRP A 114 -34.97 -34.85 -5.89
N GLY A 115 -33.67 -34.63 -5.73
CA GLY A 115 -32.66 -34.98 -6.72
C GLY A 115 -32.68 -34.03 -7.92
N GLY A 116 -31.78 -33.05 -7.88
CA GLY A 116 -31.16 -32.57 -9.12
C GLY A 116 -30.31 -33.66 -9.77
#